data_AF-A0A239F2E3-F1
#
_entry.id   AF-A0A239F2E3-F1
#
_cell.length_a   1.000
_cell.length_b   1.000
_cell.length_c   1.000
_cell.angle_alpha   90.00
_cell.angle_beta   90.00
_cell.angle_gamma   90.00
#
_symmetry.space_group_name_H-M   'P 1'
#
loop_
_entity.id
_entity.type
_entity.pdbx_description
1 polymer ?
#
loop_
_entity_poly.entity_id
_entity_poly.type
_entity_poly.pdbx_seq_one_letter_code
_entity_poly.pdbx_strand_id
1 'polypeptide(L)' 'MEQILIRNLPPGTKAALRARAQEHHRSLEAEARALLTEAVQGKPATIVDLLAMNPEIEIEFEPEKLGLQARTPEL' A
#
# COMPACT_ATOMS: atom_id res chain seq x y z
N MET A 1 -8.32 0.64 27.91
CA MET A 1 -7.49 -0.52 27.50
C MET A 1 -8.29 -1.24 26.43
N GLU A 2 -7.77 -1.32 25.20
CA GLU A 2 -8.47 -1.94 24.08
C GLU A 2 -7.91 -3.35 23.84
N GLN A 3 -8.77 -4.34 23.59
CA GLN A 3 -8.39 -5.73 23.43
C GLN A 3 -9.22 -6.38 22.32
N ILE A 4 -8.58 -7.21 21.50
CA ILE A 4 -9.22 -8.00 20.44
C ILE A 4 -8.82 -9.46 20.59
N LEU A 5 -9.78 -10.37 20.45
CA LEU A 5 -9.55 -11.82 20.41
C LEU A 5 -9.74 -12.32 18.99
N ILE A 6 -8.65 -12.77 18.35
CA ILE A 6 -8.72 -13.35 17.00
C ILE A 6 -8.92 -14.87 17.14
N ARG A 7 -10.11 -15.35 16.78
CA ARG A 7 -10.44 -16.79 16.77
C ARG A 7 -10.23 -17.36 15.37
N ASN A 8 -9.98 -18.67 15.30
CA ASN A 8 -9.81 -19.40 14.03
C ASN A 8 -8.74 -18.79 13.12
N LEU A 9 -7.60 -18.38 13.71
CA LEU A 9 -6.47 -17.87 12.95
C LEU A 9 -6.02 -18.94 11.95
N PRO A 10 -5.75 -18.59 10.68
CA PRO A 10 -5.28 -19.57 9.71
C PRO A 10 -4.08 -20.36 10.23
N PRO A 11 -3.98 -21.65 9.88
CA PRO A 11 -2.88 -22.48 10.33
C PRO A 11 -1.55 -21.86 9.90
N GLY A 12 -0.58 -21.84 10.81
CA GLY A 12 0.75 -21.26 10.56
C GLY A 12 0.89 -19.76 10.84
N THR A 13 -0.20 -18.98 10.88
CA THR A 13 -0.10 -17.52 11.10
C THR A 13 0.55 -17.17 12.44
N LYS A 14 0.25 -17.91 13.52
CA LYS A 14 0.90 -17.70 14.83
C LYS A 14 2.39 -18.03 14.81
N ALA A 15 2.81 -19.01 14.00
CA ALA A 15 4.22 -19.35 13.85
C ALA A 15 4.96 -18.27 13.06
N ALA A 16 4.35 -17.77 11.98
CA ALA A 16 4.90 -16.66 11.20
C ALA A 16 5.03 -15.38 12.05
N LEU A 17 4.00 -15.03 12.83
CA LEU A 17 4.06 -13.91 13.77
C LEU A 17 5.17 -14.08 14.82
N ARG A 18 5.41 -15.31 15.29
CA ARG A 18 6.50 -15.58 16.24
C ARG A 18 7.88 -15.38 15.60
N ALA A 19 8.09 -15.86 14.38
CA ALA A 19 9.35 -15.67 13.67
C ALA A 19 9.63 -14.17 13.46
N ARG A 20 8.63 -13.42 12.96
CA ARG A 20 8.74 -11.96 12.77
C ARG A 20 8.99 -11.22 14.08
N ALA A 21 8.32 -11.62 15.17
CA ALA A 21 8.55 -11.01 16.49
C ALA A 21 9.98 -11.25 17.00
N GLN A 22 10.58 -12.41 16.70
CA GLN A 22 11.98 -12.69 17.02
C GLN A 22 12.94 -11.82 16.20
N GLU A 23 12.70 -11.68 14.89
CA GLU A 23 13.47 -10.80 14.00
C GLU A 23 13.44 -9.34 14.45
N HIS A 24 12.28 -8.87 14.93
CA HIS A 24 12.10 -7.50 15.40
C HIS A 24 12.45 -7.29 16.89
N HIS A 25 12.92 -8.34 17.59
CA HIS A 25 13.23 -8.32 19.01
C HIS A 25 12.08 -7.83 19.91
N ARG A 26 10.86 -8.26 19.60
CA ARG A 26 9.62 -7.87 20.29
C ARG A 26 8.85 -9.09 20.79
N SER A 27 7.92 -8.86 21.71
CA SER A 27 6.95 -9.90 22.08
C SER A 27 5.98 -10.15 20.92
N LEU A 28 5.38 -11.34 20.87
CA LEU A 28 4.39 -11.68 19.85
C LEU A 28 3.18 -10.73 19.86
N GLU A 29 2.76 -10.29 21.05
CA GLU A 29 1.68 -9.31 21.18
C GLU A 29 2.11 -7.93 20.68
N ALA A 30 3.32 -7.48 21.00
CA ALA A 30 3.85 -6.20 20.52
C ALA A 30 3.99 -6.20 19.00
N GLU A 31 4.42 -7.31 18.40
CA GLU A 31 4.50 -7.45 16.95
C GLU A 31 3.12 -7.45 16.30
N ALA A 32 2.16 -8.22 16.85
CA ALA A 32 0.79 -8.21 16.35
C ALA A 32 0.15 -6.82 16.42
N ARG A 33 0.42 -6.07 17.49
CA ARG A 33 -0.05 -4.70 17.66
C ARG A 33 0.58 -3.77 16.62
N ALA A 34 1.89 -3.85 16.41
CA ALA A 34 2.59 -3.04 15.41
C ALA A 34 2.03 -3.29 14.00
N LEU A 35 1.79 -4.56 13.65
CA LEU A 35 1.19 -4.96 12.37
C LEU A 35 -0.23 -4.40 12.20
N LEU A 36 -1.06 -4.47 13.24
CA LEU A 36 -2.41 -3.92 13.21
C LEU A 36 -2.37 -2.39 13.08
N THR A 37 -1.48 -1.72 13.82
CA THR A 37 -1.28 -0.27 13.71
C THR A 37 -0.85 0.12 12.31
N GLU A 38 0.14 -0.56 11.74
CA GLU A 38 0.61 -0.35 10.36
C GLU A 38 -0.51 -0.56 9.34
N ALA A 39 -1.25 -1.67 9.43
CA ALA A 39 -2.33 -1.98 8.50
C ALA A 39 -3.52 -1.01 8.58
N VAL A 40 -3.83 -0.49 9.78
CA VAL A 40 -4.95 0.45 9.98
C VAL A 40 -4.52 1.89 9.66
N GLN A 41 -3.28 2.27 9.95
CA GLN A 41 -2.76 3.62 9.66
C GLN A 41 -2.26 3.76 8.22
N GLY A 42 -1.88 2.66 7.58
CA GLY A 42 -1.51 2.62 6.18
C GLY A 42 -2.67 3.05 5.32
N LYS A 43 -2.70 4.34 4.94
CA LYS A 43 -3.57 4.79 3.86
C LYS A 43 -3.17 4.00 2.62
N PRO A 44 -4.11 3.42 1.86
CA PRO A 44 -3.77 2.87 0.56
C PRO A 44 -3.08 3.98 -0.23
N ALA A 45 -1.88 3.69 -0.74
CA ALA A 45 -1.11 4.66 -1.49
C ALA A 45 -2.00 5.18 -2.63
N THR A 46 -2.27 6.48 -2.62
CA THR A 46 -3.03 7.10 -3.68
C THR A 46 -2.17 7.14 -4.93
N ILE A 47 -2.79 7.31 -6.11
CA ILE A 47 -2.02 7.54 -7.34
C ILE A 47 -1.09 8.75 -7.17
N VAL A 48 -1.46 9.74 -6.36
CA VAL A 48 -0.61 10.90 -6.04
C VAL A 48 0.59 10.50 -5.16
N ASP A 49 0.41 9.65 -4.15
CA ASP A 49 1.51 9.17 -3.30
C ASP A 49 2.54 8.35 -4.09
N LEU A 50 2.07 7.60 -5.10
CA LEU A 50 2.92 6.80 -5.99
C LEU A 50 3.60 7.66 -7.07
N LEU A 51 2.92 8.70 -7.57
CA LEU A 51 3.42 9.62 -8.60
C LEU A 51 4.20 10.80 -8.03
N ALA A 52 4.19 11.00 -6.71
CA ALA A 52 5.09 11.91 -6.01
C ALA A 52 6.52 11.36 -6.11
N MET A 53 7.05 11.38 -7.34
CA MET A 53 8.43 11.08 -7.65
C MET A 53 9.33 12.15 -7.05
N ASN A 54 10.57 11.74 -6.80
CA ASN A 54 11.66 12.62 -6.38
C ASN A 54 11.55 13.99 -7.08
N PRO A 55 11.62 15.11 -6.34
CA PRO A 55 11.54 16.45 -6.91
C PRO A 55 12.65 16.75 -7.93
N GLU A 56 13.64 15.85 -8.07
CA GLU A 56 14.74 15.92 -9.02
C GLU A 56 14.43 15.29 -10.39
N ILE A 57 13.26 14.67 -10.59
CA ILE A 57 12.89 14.08 -11.88
C ILE A 57 11.94 15.02 -12.62
N GLU A 58 12.48 15.70 -13.63
CA GLU A 58 11.71 16.50 -14.59
C GLU A 58 11.39 15.66 -15.83
N ILE A 59 10.12 15.64 -16.25
CA ILE A 59 9.68 14.93 -17.45
C ILE A 59 9.46 15.96 -18.55
N GLU A 60 10.37 15.98 -19.53
CA GLU A 60 10.18 16.74 -20.76
C GLU A 60 9.17 15.99 -21.66
N PHE A 61 7.97 16.56 -21.82
CA PHE A 61 6.87 15.93 -22.54
C PHE A 61 6.38 16.84 -23.67
N GLU A 62 6.83 16.55 -24.88
CA GLU A 62 6.37 17.19 -26.12
C GLU A 62 5.69 16.14 -27.01
N PRO A 63 4.39 15.86 -26.83
CA PRO A 63 3.71 14.80 -27.57
C PRO A 63 3.46 15.22 -29.02
N GLU A 64 3.68 14.28 -29.94
CA GLU A 64 3.26 14.47 -31.32
C GLU A 64 1.73 14.55 -31.44
N LYS A 65 1.25 15.27 -32.45
CA LYS A 65 -0.18 15.36 -32.75
C LYS A 65 -0.71 13.98 -33.10
N LEU A 66 -1.76 13.54 -32.41
CA LEU A 66 -2.38 12.21 -32.56
C LEU A 66 -3.05 11.98 -33.94
N GLY A 67 -2.95 12.91 -34.89
CA GLY A 67 -3.52 12.78 -36.23
C GLY A 67 -5.05 12.63 -36.28
N LEU A 68 -5.75 12.93 -35.18
CA LEU A 68 -7.20 12.78 -35.10
C LEU A 68 -7.89 13.74 -36.06
N GLN A 69 -8.70 13.18 -36.95
CA GLN A 69 -9.59 13.95 -37.82
C GLN A 69 -10.97 14.02 -37.15
N ALA A 70 -11.55 15.22 -37.09
CA ALA A 70 -12.92 15.39 -36.64
C ALA A 70 -13.86 14.59 -37.56
N ARG A 71 -14.74 13.76 -36.99
CA ARG A 71 -15.80 13.13 -37.76
C ARG A 71 -16.83 14.20 -38.12
N THR A 72 -17.06 14.42 -39.41
CA THR A 72 -18.17 15.23 -39.89
C THR A 72 -19.47 14.46 -39.66
N PRO A 73 -20.44 14.98 -38.88
CA PRO A 73 -21.75 14.35 -38.77
C PRO A 73 -22.49 14.46 -40.10
N GLU A 74 -23.16 13.38 -40.52
CA GLU A 74 -24.10 13.40 -41.64
C GLU A 74 -25.41 14.04 -41.13
N LEU A 75 -25.80 15.18 -41.74
CA LEU A 75 -27.04 15.92 -41.45
C LEU A 75 -28.18 15.45 -42.36
#